data_AF-A0A9E5K573-F1
#
_entry.id   AF-A0A9E5K573-F1
#
_cell.length_a   1.000
_cell.length_b   1.000
_cell.length_c   1.000
_cell.angle_alpha   90.00
_cell.angle_beta   90.00
_cell.angle_gamma   90.00
#
_symmetry.space_group_name_H-M   'P 1'
#
loop_
_entity.id
_entity.type
_entity.pdbx_description
1 polymer ?
#
loop_
_entity_poly.entity_id
_entity_poly.type
_entity_poly.pdbx_seq_one_letter_code
_entity_poly.pdbx_strand_id
1 'polypeptide(L)'
;MERVRIHEGDTPVLLIAPHGPDDKNTDHIVESVAREFGAFAVINKGWRKSKEVDFLGDMANCNDIRHLHCDVVREEMLHPILRFTSRINRKYGEKALVLVIHGCSDAVRKKAQDEYLDIIVGHGAGDPPAYSCKRRLKNAFVYHLINEGFGVYQGKSGGKYSGKSRNNLNQLFSAWYPQYDANSLQLEIVRELRCEQEMIQITVDGLVSALDALMMFDDTTNLDPGEINEI
;
A
#
# COMPACT_ATOMS: atom_id res chain seq x y z
N MET A 1 -12.61 5.58 21.06
CA MET A 1 -12.42 5.94 19.65
C MET A 1 -12.24 4.64 18.88
N GLU A 2 -12.78 4.51 17.66
CA GLU A 2 -12.56 3.32 16.83
C GLU A 2 -11.07 3.26 16.41
N ARG A 3 -10.37 2.16 16.73
CA ARG A 3 -8.94 2.00 16.39
C ARG A 3 -8.71 1.68 14.93
N VAL A 4 -9.63 0.94 14.31
CA VAL A 4 -9.53 0.53 12.92
C VAL A 4 -10.83 0.84 12.21
N ARG A 5 -10.75 1.65 11.17
CA ARG A 5 -11.88 1.95 10.30
C ARG A 5 -11.87 1.00 9.11
N ILE A 6 -13.04 0.47 8.79
CA ILE A 6 -13.26 -0.42 7.65
C ILE A 6 -14.14 0.30 6.63
N HIS A 7 -13.72 0.29 5.36
CA HIS A 7 -14.52 0.74 4.22
C HIS A 7 -14.89 -0.46 3.34
N GLU A 8 -16.18 -0.62 3.06
CA GLU A 8 -16.68 -1.65 2.15
C GLU A 8 -16.67 -1.09 0.72
N GLY A 9 -16.09 -1.84 -0.22
CA GLY A 9 -16.00 -1.43 -1.62
C GLY A 9 -16.69 -2.41 -2.58
N ASP A 10 -16.58 -2.07 -3.86
CA ASP A 10 -17.10 -2.83 -4.98
C ASP A 10 -16.17 -2.83 -6.22
N THR A 11 -14.89 -2.56 -6.02
CA THR A 11 -13.81 -2.80 -6.98
C THR A 11 -12.88 -3.93 -6.50
N PRO A 12 -12.02 -4.51 -7.37
CA PRO A 12 -11.09 -5.58 -6.98
C PRO A 12 -9.84 -5.06 -6.22
N VAL A 13 -9.93 -3.89 -5.59
CA VAL A 13 -8.82 -3.22 -4.90
C VAL A 13 -9.07 -3.17 -3.39
N LEU A 14 -8.04 -3.49 -2.63
CA LEU A 14 -7.98 -3.35 -1.18
C LEU A 14 -6.87 -2.38 -0.79
N LEU A 15 -7.23 -1.29 -0.10
CA LEU A 15 -6.30 -0.30 0.42
C LEU A 15 -6.06 -0.54 1.92
N ILE A 16 -4.82 -0.40 2.36
CA ILE A 16 -4.45 -0.60 3.76
C ILE A 16 -3.55 0.55 4.22
N ALA A 17 -3.96 1.25 5.29
CA ALA A 17 -3.12 2.21 6.01
C ALA A 17 -2.75 1.60 7.37
N PRO A 18 -1.60 0.89 7.50
CA PRO A 18 -1.25 0.22 8.74
C PRO A 18 -0.70 1.17 9.80
N HIS A 19 -0.21 2.36 9.43
CA HIS A 19 0.48 3.31 10.33
C HIS A 19 -0.20 4.68 10.39
N GLY A 20 -1.52 4.79 10.16
CA GLY A 20 -2.22 6.09 10.11
C GLY A 20 -1.83 7.11 11.20
N PRO A 21 -1.82 6.76 12.50
CA PRO A 21 -1.41 7.67 13.58
C PRO A 21 0.05 8.14 13.52
N ASP A 22 0.93 7.33 12.95
CA ASP A 22 2.38 7.57 12.87
C ASP A 22 2.81 8.18 11.52
N ASP A 23 2.08 7.83 10.46
CA ASP A 23 2.27 8.27 9.08
C ASP A 23 1.21 9.32 8.74
N LYS A 24 1.45 10.57 9.18
CA LYS A 24 0.52 11.72 9.09
C LYS A 24 -0.39 11.68 7.85
N ASN A 25 -1.70 11.67 8.07
CA ASN A 25 -2.76 11.74 7.04
C ASN A 25 -2.77 10.63 5.98
N THR A 26 -1.98 9.56 6.13
CA THR A 26 -2.14 8.38 5.24
C THR A 26 -3.49 7.71 5.43
N ASP A 27 -4.04 7.74 6.64
CA ASP A 27 -5.39 7.30 6.93
C ASP A 27 -6.46 8.11 6.18
N HIS A 28 -6.29 9.43 6.11
CA HIS A 28 -7.16 10.33 5.34
C HIS A 28 -7.07 10.08 3.84
N ILE A 29 -5.85 9.92 3.30
CA ILE A 29 -5.65 9.60 1.87
C ILE A 29 -6.32 8.26 1.54
N VAL A 30 -6.06 7.21 2.33
CA VAL A 30 -6.66 5.89 2.08
C VAL A 30 -8.19 5.94 2.18
N GLU A 31 -8.73 6.65 3.17
CA GLU A 31 -10.18 6.80 3.30
C GLU A 31 -10.82 7.53 2.12
N SER A 32 -10.18 8.60 1.63
CA SER A 32 -10.69 9.36 0.48
C SER A 32 -10.60 8.54 -0.81
N VAL A 33 -9.45 7.92 -1.11
CA VAL A 33 -9.30 7.04 -2.28
C VAL A 33 -10.31 5.90 -2.23
N ALA A 34 -10.50 5.25 -1.07
CA ALA A 34 -11.47 4.16 -0.93
C ALA A 34 -12.89 4.60 -1.30
N ARG A 35 -13.30 5.77 -0.82
CA ARG A 35 -14.64 6.32 -1.09
C ARG A 35 -14.82 6.77 -2.54
N GLU A 36 -13.82 7.43 -3.12
CA GLU A 36 -13.92 8.00 -4.47
C GLU A 36 -13.79 6.93 -5.54
N PHE A 37 -12.89 5.97 -5.37
CA PHE A 37 -12.68 4.85 -6.29
C PHE A 37 -13.60 3.65 -6.02
N GLY A 38 -14.24 3.56 -4.85
CA GLY A 38 -15.05 2.40 -4.47
C GLY A 38 -14.23 1.18 -4.03
N ALA A 39 -12.99 1.38 -3.57
CA ALA A 39 -12.14 0.29 -3.05
C ALA A 39 -12.52 -0.15 -1.64
N PHE A 40 -12.23 -1.41 -1.32
CA PHE A 40 -12.21 -1.85 0.07
C PHE A 40 -11.07 -1.17 0.83
N ALA A 41 -11.25 -0.91 2.13
CA ALA A 41 -10.14 -0.43 2.95
C ALA A 41 -10.13 -0.92 4.40
N VAL A 42 -8.91 -1.10 4.93
CA VAL A 42 -8.65 -1.37 6.35
C VAL A 42 -7.64 -0.33 6.86
N ILE A 43 -8.10 0.56 7.73
CA ILE A 43 -7.38 1.79 8.08
C ILE A 43 -7.13 1.83 9.58
N ASN A 44 -5.86 1.71 9.99
CA ASN A 44 -5.47 1.94 11.37
C ASN A 44 -5.56 3.44 11.70
N LYS A 45 -6.36 3.78 12.71
CA LYS A 45 -6.54 5.12 13.29
C LYS A 45 -6.15 5.21 14.76
N GLY A 46 -5.77 4.10 15.40
CA GLY A 46 -5.57 4.07 16.86
C GLY A 46 -4.35 3.29 17.34
N TRP A 47 -3.91 2.24 16.64
CA TRP A 47 -2.71 1.50 17.01
C TRP A 47 -1.47 2.34 16.71
N ARG A 48 -0.78 2.77 17.76
CA ARG A 48 0.52 3.45 17.65
C ARG A 48 1.64 2.43 17.47
N LYS A 49 2.53 2.69 16.54
CA LYS A 49 3.63 1.79 16.21
C LYS A 49 4.53 1.53 17.42
N SER A 50 4.72 0.25 17.74
CA SER A 50 5.59 -0.22 18.83
C SER A 50 6.32 -1.51 18.46
N LYS A 51 7.39 -1.81 19.19
CA LYS A 51 8.15 -3.07 19.04
C LYS A 51 7.43 -4.28 19.62
N GLU A 52 6.50 -4.05 20.53
CA GLU A 52 5.70 -5.07 21.20
C GLU A 52 4.21 -4.74 21.06
N VAL A 53 3.36 -5.72 21.28
CA VAL A 53 1.90 -5.51 21.33
C VAL A 53 1.49 -5.22 22.77
N ASP A 54 0.89 -4.06 22.99
CA ASP A 54 0.21 -3.68 24.23
C ASP A 54 -1.20 -3.20 23.89
N PHE A 55 -2.17 -4.05 24.21
CA PHE A 55 -3.58 -3.82 23.91
C PHE A 55 -4.23 -2.76 24.81
N LEU A 56 -3.70 -2.51 26.01
CA LEU A 56 -4.21 -1.46 26.90
C LEU A 56 -3.67 -0.09 26.50
N GLY A 57 -2.44 -0.05 25.99
CA GLY A 57 -1.78 1.17 25.51
C GLY A 57 -2.07 1.54 24.06
N ASP A 58 -2.90 0.76 23.36
CA ASP A 58 -3.16 0.85 21.92
C ASP A 58 -1.85 0.87 21.11
N MET A 59 -0.91 -0.03 21.44
CA MET A 59 0.40 -0.11 20.80
C MET A 59 0.58 -1.42 20.03
N ALA A 60 0.83 -1.31 18.72
CA ALA A 60 1.19 -2.41 17.85
C ALA A 60 1.80 -1.88 16.55
N ASN A 61 2.76 -2.60 15.96
CA ASN A 61 3.19 -2.34 14.59
C ASN A 61 2.28 -3.10 13.62
N CYS A 62 1.22 -2.48 13.11
CA CYS A 62 0.30 -3.13 12.16
C CYS A 62 0.89 -3.39 10.76
N ASN A 63 2.16 -3.04 10.52
CA ASN A 63 2.91 -3.49 9.34
C ASN A 63 3.77 -4.75 9.62
N ASP A 64 3.85 -5.19 10.89
CA ASP A 64 4.50 -6.45 11.27
C ASP A 64 3.44 -7.55 11.36
N ILE A 65 3.49 -8.52 10.45
CA ILE A 65 2.55 -9.63 10.39
C ILE A 65 2.49 -10.40 11.72
N ARG A 66 3.59 -10.49 12.47
CA ARG A 66 3.57 -11.16 13.78
C ARG A 66 2.65 -10.45 14.77
N HIS A 67 2.62 -9.12 14.75
CA HIS A 67 1.71 -8.33 15.58
C HIS A 67 0.27 -8.50 15.09
N LEU A 68 0.04 -8.62 13.78
CA LEU A 68 -1.28 -8.90 13.20
C LEU A 68 -1.87 -10.25 13.62
N HIS A 69 -1.06 -11.19 14.11
CA HIS A 69 -1.53 -12.47 14.64
C HIS A 69 -1.86 -12.42 16.14
N CYS A 70 -1.57 -11.32 16.84
CA CYS A 70 -1.97 -11.12 18.24
C CYS A 70 -3.48 -10.82 18.32
N ASP A 71 -4.14 -11.27 19.37
CA ASP A 71 -5.59 -11.47 19.40
C ASP A 71 -6.43 -10.25 18.94
N VAL A 72 -6.37 -9.13 19.65
CA VAL A 72 -7.16 -7.93 19.32
C VAL A 72 -6.74 -7.32 17.98
N VAL A 73 -5.44 -7.28 17.69
CA VAL A 73 -4.92 -6.74 16.43
C VAL A 73 -5.38 -7.61 15.24
N ARG A 74 -5.46 -8.92 15.44
CA ARG A 74 -5.94 -9.88 14.45
C ARG A 74 -7.40 -9.64 14.11
N GLU A 75 -8.24 -9.45 15.12
CA GLU A 75 -9.66 -9.19 14.93
C GLU A 75 -9.91 -7.86 14.21
N GLU A 76 -9.17 -6.82 14.57
CA GLU A 76 -9.38 -5.47 14.04
C GLU A 76 -8.71 -5.23 12.69
N MET A 77 -7.51 -5.79 12.43
CA MET A 77 -6.75 -5.57 11.19
C MET A 77 -6.75 -6.80 10.29
N LEU A 78 -6.24 -7.93 10.78
CA LEU A 78 -5.94 -9.09 9.91
C LEU A 78 -7.21 -9.75 9.35
N HIS A 79 -8.22 -9.97 10.19
CA HIS A 79 -9.47 -10.60 9.77
C HIS A 79 -10.20 -9.79 8.69
N PRO A 80 -10.35 -8.45 8.80
CA PRO A 80 -10.89 -7.63 7.72
C PRO A 80 -10.08 -7.73 6.41
N ILE A 81 -8.74 -7.70 6.49
CA ILE A 81 -7.86 -7.84 5.31
C ILE A 81 -8.14 -9.17 4.59
N LEU A 82 -8.08 -10.29 5.31
CA LEU A 82 -8.33 -11.62 4.74
C LEU A 82 -9.76 -11.75 4.19
N ARG A 83 -10.76 -11.23 4.92
CA ARG A 83 -12.17 -11.25 4.51
C ARG A 83 -12.38 -10.51 3.19
N PHE A 84 -11.80 -9.32 3.05
CA PHE A 84 -11.93 -8.51 1.83
C PHE A 84 -11.21 -9.13 0.64
N THR A 85 -9.98 -9.61 0.82
CA THR A 85 -9.28 -10.34 -0.25
C THR A 85 -10.07 -11.57 -0.72
N SER A 86 -10.61 -12.38 0.20
CA SER A 86 -11.44 -13.53 -0.17
C SER A 86 -12.71 -13.13 -0.92
N ARG A 87 -13.38 -12.05 -0.49
CA ARG A 87 -14.58 -11.54 -1.15
C ARG A 87 -14.27 -11.01 -2.55
N ILE A 88 -13.19 -10.26 -2.73
CA ILE A 88 -12.72 -9.78 -4.03
C ILE A 88 -12.50 -10.96 -4.97
N ASN A 89 -11.65 -11.92 -4.57
CA ASN A 89 -11.32 -13.06 -5.43
C ASN A 89 -12.57 -13.86 -5.85
N ARG A 90 -13.52 -14.06 -4.92
CA ARG A 90 -14.78 -14.76 -5.22
C ARG A 90 -15.69 -13.97 -6.15
N LYS A 91 -15.74 -12.64 -6.01
CA LYS A 91 -16.68 -11.78 -6.76
C LYS A 91 -16.21 -11.52 -8.19
N TYR A 92 -14.92 -11.22 -8.38
CA TYR A 92 -14.38 -10.81 -9.69
C TYR A 92 -13.73 -11.97 -10.45
N GLY A 93 -13.43 -13.09 -9.78
CA GLY A 93 -12.67 -14.19 -10.40
C GLY A 93 -11.21 -13.83 -10.69
N GLU A 94 -10.76 -12.67 -10.20
CA GLU A 94 -9.42 -12.10 -10.39
C GLU A 94 -8.68 -12.01 -9.07
N LYS A 95 -7.34 -11.89 -9.14
CA LYS A 95 -6.49 -11.69 -7.96
C LYS A 95 -6.68 -10.27 -7.44
N ALA A 96 -7.03 -10.12 -6.17
CA ALA A 96 -7.11 -8.82 -5.53
C ALA A 96 -5.80 -8.01 -5.72
N LEU A 97 -5.93 -6.72 -6.02
CA LEU A 97 -4.84 -5.76 -5.91
C LEU A 97 -4.87 -5.14 -4.51
N VAL A 98 -3.78 -5.31 -3.77
CA VAL A 98 -3.62 -4.82 -2.40
C VAL A 98 -2.59 -3.70 -2.40
N LEU A 99 -2.97 -2.52 -1.94
CA LEU A 99 -2.05 -1.38 -1.78
C LEU A 99 -1.86 -1.09 -0.29
N VAL A 100 -0.64 -1.29 0.21
CA VAL A 100 -0.23 -0.95 1.56
C VAL A 100 0.40 0.44 1.54
N ILE A 101 -0.34 1.44 2.02
CA ILE A 101 -0.01 2.86 1.90
C ILE A 101 0.65 3.35 3.19
N HIS A 102 1.87 3.85 3.03
CA HIS A 102 2.74 4.39 4.07
C HIS A 102 3.13 5.83 3.78
N GLY A 103 3.65 6.47 4.83
CA GLY A 103 4.25 7.78 4.75
C GLY A 103 5.76 7.73 4.97
N CYS A 104 6.52 8.44 4.14
CA CYS A 104 7.93 8.68 4.40
C CYS A 104 8.23 10.17 4.59
N SER A 105 9.43 10.47 5.11
CA SER A 105 9.92 11.85 5.28
C SER A 105 10.53 12.36 3.98
N ASP A 106 10.41 13.66 3.71
CA ASP A 106 11.00 14.32 2.54
C ASP A 106 12.54 14.21 2.46
N ALA A 107 13.19 13.77 3.54
CA ALA A 107 14.62 13.43 3.53
C ALA A 107 14.98 12.35 2.49
N VAL A 108 14.02 11.56 2.02
CA VAL A 108 14.24 10.60 0.91
C VAL A 108 14.62 11.30 -0.39
N ARG A 109 14.07 12.49 -0.69
CA ARG A 109 14.42 13.29 -1.87
C ARG A 109 15.91 13.67 -1.86
N LYS A 110 16.43 14.08 -0.70
CA LYS A 110 17.86 14.35 -0.51
C LYS A 110 18.72 13.10 -0.71
N LYS A 111 18.25 11.92 -0.28
CA LYS A 111 18.96 10.65 -0.48
C LYS A 111 18.98 10.24 -1.97
N ALA A 112 17.88 10.45 -2.67
CA ALA A 112 17.76 10.21 -4.11
C ALA A 112 18.51 11.25 -4.95
N GLN A 113 18.85 12.41 -4.38
CA GLN A 113 19.33 13.59 -5.10
C GLN A 113 18.31 14.06 -6.16
N ASP A 114 17.02 13.95 -5.84
CA ASP A 114 15.91 14.27 -6.73
C ASP A 114 14.78 14.91 -5.91
N GLU A 115 14.48 16.18 -6.20
CA GLU A 115 13.41 16.93 -5.54
C GLU A 115 12.00 16.54 -6.02
N TYR A 116 11.91 15.86 -7.18
CA TYR A 116 10.64 15.44 -7.77
C TYR A 116 10.20 14.05 -7.28
N LEU A 117 10.99 13.35 -6.44
CA LEU A 117 10.56 12.07 -5.88
C LEU A 117 9.33 12.25 -4.98
N ASP A 118 8.23 11.60 -5.34
CA ASP A 118 6.94 11.69 -4.67
C ASP A 118 6.49 10.38 -4.03
N ILE A 119 6.65 9.27 -4.75
CA ILE A 119 6.16 7.95 -4.35
C ILE A 119 7.26 6.91 -4.56
N ILE A 120 7.51 6.08 -3.55
CA ILE A 120 8.37 4.89 -3.69
C ILE A 120 7.50 3.64 -3.67
N VAL A 121 7.65 2.78 -4.68
CA VAL A 121 6.92 1.52 -4.82
C VAL A 121 7.78 0.34 -4.39
N GLY A 122 7.31 -0.41 -3.40
CA GLY A 122 7.89 -1.66 -2.92
C GLY A 122 7.07 -2.86 -3.41
N HIS A 123 7.74 -3.92 -3.86
CA HIS A 123 7.07 -5.14 -4.32
C HIS A 123 7.85 -6.43 -4.03
N GLY A 124 8.79 -6.37 -3.09
CA GLY A 124 9.61 -7.51 -2.65
C GLY A 124 10.90 -7.74 -3.44
N ALA A 125 11.41 -6.72 -4.14
CA ALA A 125 12.67 -6.81 -4.88
C ALA A 125 13.84 -7.18 -3.96
N GLY A 126 14.73 -8.07 -4.43
CA GLY A 126 15.84 -8.60 -3.64
C GLY A 126 16.63 -9.70 -4.34
N ASP A 127 17.65 -10.18 -3.64
CA ASP A 127 18.39 -11.40 -4.01
C ASP A 127 18.38 -12.42 -2.85
N PRO A 128 17.73 -13.60 -2.99
CA PRO A 128 16.71 -13.88 -4.01
C PRO A 128 15.49 -12.95 -3.84
N PRO A 129 14.69 -12.71 -4.89
CA PRO A 129 13.51 -11.86 -4.79
C PRO A 129 12.38 -12.55 -4.01
N ALA A 130 11.54 -11.77 -3.33
CA ALA A 130 10.32 -12.22 -2.66
C ALA A 130 9.13 -11.43 -3.20
N TYR A 131 8.87 -11.53 -4.50
CA TYR A 131 7.89 -10.67 -5.16
C TYR A 131 6.48 -10.86 -4.61
N SER A 132 5.86 -9.76 -4.16
CA SER A 132 4.48 -9.73 -3.66
C SER A 132 3.47 -9.38 -4.75
N CYS A 133 3.93 -8.92 -5.91
CA CYS A 133 3.11 -8.52 -7.05
C CYS A 133 3.79 -8.91 -8.36
N LYS A 134 2.99 -9.31 -9.36
CA LYS A 134 3.48 -9.53 -10.73
C LYS A 134 4.16 -8.25 -11.25
N ARG A 135 5.38 -8.40 -11.77
CA ARG A 135 6.19 -7.27 -12.28
C ARG A 135 5.45 -6.42 -13.32
N ARG A 136 4.68 -7.05 -14.20
CA ARG A 136 3.90 -6.35 -15.22
C ARG A 136 2.83 -5.45 -14.61
N LEU A 137 2.04 -5.95 -13.66
CA LEU A 137 1.02 -5.17 -12.97
C LEU A 137 1.65 -4.00 -12.19
N LYS A 138 2.77 -4.26 -11.51
CA LYS A 138 3.57 -3.22 -10.86
C LYS A 138 4.03 -2.15 -11.84
N ASN A 139 4.59 -2.54 -12.99
CA ASN A 139 5.04 -1.62 -14.04
C ASN A 139 3.89 -0.80 -14.62
N ALA A 140 2.73 -1.42 -14.90
CA ALA A 140 1.55 -0.72 -15.39
C ALA A 140 1.07 0.33 -14.38
N PHE A 141 1.01 -0.03 -13.09
CA PHE A 141 0.61 0.92 -12.06
C PHE A 141 1.61 2.08 -11.92
N VAL A 142 2.92 1.80 -11.95
CA VAL A 142 3.96 2.84 -11.96
C VAL A 142 3.84 3.75 -13.17
N TYR A 143 3.59 3.19 -14.35
CA TYR A 143 3.36 3.98 -15.57
C TYR A 143 2.17 4.94 -15.41
N HIS A 144 1.05 4.47 -14.86
CA HIS A 144 -0.10 5.33 -14.61
C HIS A 144 0.17 6.41 -13.56
N LEU A 145 0.89 6.09 -12.47
CA LEU A 145 1.31 7.11 -11.50
C LEU A 145 2.19 8.20 -12.13
N ILE A 146 3.11 7.83 -13.02
CA ILE A 146 3.96 8.79 -13.74
C ILE A 146 3.10 9.66 -14.68
N ASN A 147 2.11 9.08 -15.36
CA ASN A 147 1.20 9.85 -16.22
C ASN A 147 0.32 10.83 -15.44
N GLU A 148 0.04 10.55 -14.17
CA GLU A 148 -0.62 11.48 -13.23
C GLU A 148 0.34 12.54 -12.67
N GLY A 149 1.60 12.54 -13.10
CA GLY A 149 2.58 13.57 -12.78
C GLY A 149 3.43 13.30 -11.54
N PHE A 150 3.30 12.13 -10.90
CA PHE A 150 4.14 11.78 -9.75
C PHE A 150 5.57 11.43 -10.18
N GLY A 151 6.58 11.89 -9.43
CA GLY A 151 7.91 11.31 -9.53
C GLY A 151 7.99 9.97 -8.78
N VAL A 152 8.00 8.87 -9.54
CA VAL A 152 7.91 7.52 -8.98
C VAL A 152 9.28 6.82 -8.96
N TYR A 153 9.62 6.27 -7.80
CA TYR A 153 10.80 5.43 -7.59
C TYR A 153 10.39 4.02 -7.21
N GLN A 154 11.30 3.06 -7.37
CA GLN A 154 11.16 1.73 -6.75
C GLN A 154 12.16 1.53 -5.62
N GLY A 155 11.76 0.81 -4.58
CA GLY A 155 12.68 0.44 -3.51
C GLY A 155 13.79 -0.48 -4.03
N LYS A 156 15.06 -0.13 -3.77
CA LYS A 156 16.21 -0.91 -4.22
C LYS A 156 16.14 -2.37 -3.77
N SER A 157 16.62 -3.28 -4.62
CA SER A 157 16.73 -4.71 -4.32
C SER A 157 17.34 -5.00 -2.93
N GLY A 158 16.56 -5.61 -2.03
CA GLY A 158 16.96 -5.93 -0.65
C GLY A 158 17.14 -4.72 0.27
N GLY A 159 16.93 -3.51 -0.23
CA GLY A 159 17.11 -2.25 0.48
C GLY A 159 15.86 -1.82 1.25
N LYS A 160 15.94 -0.58 1.76
CA LYS A 160 14.80 0.11 2.37
C LYS A 160 13.68 0.27 1.33
N TYR A 161 12.43 0.24 1.77
CA TYR A 161 11.25 0.39 0.91
C TYR A 161 11.01 -0.72 -0.11
N SER A 162 11.89 -1.72 -0.22
CA SER A 162 11.66 -2.88 -1.09
C SER A 162 10.42 -3.68 -0.70
N GLY A 163 9.98 -3.63 0.56
CA GLY A 163 8.88 -4.45 1.08
C GLY A 163 9.21 -5.95 1.10
N LYS A 164 10.49 -6.35 1.11
CA LYS A 164 10.94 -7.76 1.02
C LYS A 164 10.82 -8.55 2.33
N SER A 165 10.92 -7.89 3.48
CA SER A 165 10.99 -8.59 4.77
C SER A 165 9.80 -9.53 4.95
N ARG A 166 10.03 -10.79 5.33
CA ARG A 166 8.99 -11.82 5.49
C ARG A 166 7.83 -11.38 6.39
N ASN A 167 8.11 -10.52 7.37
CA ASN A 167 7.11 -10.05 8.33
C ASN A 167 6.51 -8.68 7.95
N ASN A 168 6.92 -8.09 6.84
CA ASN A 168 6.30 -6.86 6.33
C ASN A 168 4.92 -7.20 5.74
N LEU A 169 3.91 -6.35 5.97
CA LEU A 169 2.53 -6.59 5.53
C LEU A 169 2.39 -6.80 4.02
N ASN A 170 3.26 -6.18 3.22
CA ASN A 170 3.32 -6.39 1.77
C ASN A 170 3.61 -7.86 1.40
N GLN A 171 4.18 -8.66 2.30
CA GLN A 171 4.46 -10.08 2.12
C GLN A 171 3.37 -11.01 2.69
N LEU A 172 2.24 -10.46 3.15
CA LEU A 172 1.19 -11.25 3.81
C LEU A 172 0.72 -12.41 2.94
N PHE A 173 0.37 -12.12 1.69
CA PHE A 173 -0.17 -13.13 0.79
C PHE A 173 0.92 -14.01 0.15
N SER A 174 2.11 -13.49 -0.11
CA SER A 174 3.20 -14.29 -0.69
C SER A 174 3.83 -15.26 0.32
N ALA A 175 3.93 -14.88 1.60
CA ALA A 175 4.69 -15.64 2.60
C ALA A 175 3.86 -16.31 3.70
N TRP A 176 2.67 -15.79 4.02
CA TRP A 176 1.85 -16.28 5.14
C TRP A 176 0.51 -16.87 4.71
N TYR A 177 -0.11 -16.29 3.69
CA TYR A 177 -1.45 -16.64 3.22
C TYR A 177 -1.51 -16.86 1.69
N PRO A 178 -0.68 -17.76 1.12
CA PRO A 178 -0.59 -17.98 -0.33
C PRO A 178 -1.90 -18.44 -0.99
N GLN A 179 -2.81 -19.04 -0.22
CA GLN A 179 -4.11 -19.47 -0.71
C GLN A 179 -5.08 -18.33 -1.08
N TYR A 180 -4.80 -17.09 -0.64
CA TYR A 180 -5.61 -15.92 -0.97
C TYR A 180 -5.17 -15.24 -2.27
N ASP A 181 -4.14 -15.75 -2.96
CA ASP A 181 -3.70 -15.35 -4.30
C ASP A 181 -3.94 -13.87 -4.68
N ALA A 182 -3.16 -12.96 -4.07
CA ALA A 182 -3.30 -11.52 -4.27
C ALA A 182 -1.99 -10.89 -4.78
N ASN A 183 -2.09 -9.77 -5.49
CA ASN A 183 -0.95 -8.92 -5.82
C ASN A 183 -0.87 -7.78 -4.80
N SER A 184 0.24 -7.66 -4.09
CA SER A 184 0.44 -6.60 -3.09
C SER A 184 1.58 -5.66 -3.48
N LEU A 185 1.33 -4.36 -3.37
CA LEU A 185 2.32 -3.29 -3.50
C LEU A 185 2.37 -2.46 -2.21
N GLN A 186 3.57 -2.03 -1.85
CA GLN A 186 3.79 -1.02 -0.81
C GLN A 186 4.01 0.34 -1.48
N LEU A 187 3.31 1.38 -1.02
CA LEU A 187 3.53 2.75 -1.44
C LEU A 187 4.07 3.57 -0.27
N GLU A 188 5.15 4.29 -0.48
CA GLU A 188 5.70 5.25 0.48
C GLU A 188 5.54 6.64 -0.12
N ILE A 189 4.61 7.42 0.42
CA ILE A 189 4.31 8.77 -0.06
C ILE A 189 5.09 9.79 0.77
N VAL A 190 5.81 10.70 0.12
CA VAL A 190 6.57 11.76 0.80
C VAL A 190 5.66 12.64 1.66
N ARG A 191 6.22 13.35 2.63
CA ARG A 191 5.42 14.04 3.64
C ARG A 191 4.72 15.27 3.06
N GLU A 192 5.35 15.99 2.13
CA GLU A 192 4.76 17.16 1.48
C GLU A 192 3.38 16.86 0.88
N LEU A 193 3.28 15.76 0.12
CA LEU A 193 2.04 15.28 -0.52
C LEU A 193 0.92 14.89 0.47
N ARG A 194 1.23 14.79 1.77
CA ARG A 194 0.29 14.34 2.81
C ARG A 194 0.06 15.40 3.87
N CYS A 195 0.68 16.56 3.77
CA CYS A 195 0.74 17.51 4.88
C CYS A 195 -0.39 18.53 4.87
N GLU A 196 -0.70 19.05 3.69
CA GLU A 196 -1.67 20.12 3.45
C GLU A 196 -2.91 19.55 2.77
N GLN A 197 -4.08 20.13 3.05
CA GLN A 197 -5.36 19.59 2.55
C GLN A 197 -5.43 19.59 1.02
N GLU A 198 -4.90 20.63 0.37
CA GLU A 198 -4.84 20.73 -1.09
C GLU A 198 -3.93 19.63 -1.68
N MET A 199 -2.74 19.43 -1.09
CA MET A 199 -1.82 18.37 -1.52
C MET A 199 -2.37 16.96 -1.29
N ILE A 200 -3.09 16.75 -0.18
CA ILE A 200 -3.81 15.51 0.07
C ILE A 200 -4.82 15.25 -1.04
N GLN A 201 -5.61 16.27 -1.43
CA GLN A 201 -6.62 16.10 -2.48
C GLN A 201 -5.97 15.80 -3.83
N ILE A 202 -4.92 16.53 -4.22
CA ILE A 202 -4.16 16.24 -5.45
C ILE A 202 -3.62 14.81 -5.44
N THR A 203 -3.11 14.35 -4.30
CA THR A 203 -2.60 12.98 -4.15
C THR A 203 -3.72 11.95 -4.28
N VAL A 204 -4.89 12.21 -3.68
CA VAL A 204 -6.07 11.35 -3.80
C VAL A 204 -6.51 11.28 -5.26
N ASP A 205 -6.70 12.42 -5.93
CA ASP A 205 -7.15 12.50 -7.31
C ASP A 205 -6.23 11.72 -8.25
N GLY A 206 -4.90 11.91 -8.11
CA GLY A 206 -3.91 11.19 -8.90
C GLY A 206 -3.89 9.67 -8.61
N LEU A 207 -4.06 9.25 -7.36
CA LEU A 207 -4.16 7.82 -7.03
C LEU A 207 -5.44 7.19 -7.59
N VAL A 208 -6.58 7.89 -7.53
CA VAL A 208 -7.85 7.44 -8.10
C VAL A 208 -7.73 7.29 -9.62
N SER A 209 -7.22 8.32 -10.31
CA SER A 209 -7.03 8.29 -11.77
C SER A 209 -6.07 7.17 -12.21
N ALA A 210 -4.95 7.00 -11.49
CA ALA A 210 -4.02 5.91 -11.78
C ALA A 210 -4.63 4.51 -11.56
N LEU A 211 -5.49 4.35 -10.57
CA LEU A 211 -6.23 3.10 -10.32
C LEU A 211 -7.29 2.85 -11.39
N ASP A 212 -8.06 3.86 -11.79
CA ASP A 212 -9.05 3.76 -12.87
C ASP A 212 -8.38 3.34 -14.18
N ALA A 213 -7.28 4.01 -14.54
CA ALA A 213 -6.51 3.66 -15.72
C ALA A 213 -5.96 2.22 -15.65
N LEU A 214 -5.50 1.77 -14.48
CA LEU A 214 -5.05 0.40 -14.27
C LEU A 214 -6.21 -0.62 -14.38
N MET A 215 -7.42 -0.29 -13.95
CA MET A 215 -8.57 -1.22 -14.09
C MET A 215 -9.06 -1.34 -15.53
N MET A 216 -8.81 -0.31 -16.35
CA MET A 216 -9.07 -0.36 -17.79
C MET A 216 -7.91 -0.98 -18.59
N PHE A 217 -6.80 -1.30 -17.92
CA PHE A 217 -5.62 -1.85 -18.57
C PHE A 217 -5.87 -3.26 -19.09
N ASP A 218 -5.79 -3.42 -20.41
CA ASP A 218 -5.78 -4.73 -21.05
C ASP A 218 -4.37 -5.33 -21.01
N ASP A 219 -4.29 -6.55 -20.49
CA ASP A 219 -3.12 -7.44 -20.46
C ASP A 219 -2.58 -7.79 -21.87
N THR A 220 -3.13 -7.28 -22.97
CA THR A 220 -2.48 -7.33 -24.29
C THR A 220 -1.55 -6.15 -24.56
N THR A 221 -1.69 -5.04 -23.84
CA THR A 221 -0.97 -3.80 -24.11
C THR A 221 0.44 -3.86 -23.51
N ASN A 222 1.46 -3.57 -24.32
CA ASN A 222 2.84 -3.52 -23.84
C ASN A 222 3.13 -2.13 -23.26
N LEU A 223 3.01 -1.98 -21.94
CA LEU A 223 3.43 -0.76 -21.24
C LEU A 223 4.89 -0.89 -20.84
N ASP A 224 5.70 0.03 -21.34
CA ASP A 224 7.05 0.26 -20.86
C ASP A 224 7.03 1.53 -20.00
N PRO A 225 7.16 1.43 -18.67
CA PRO A 225 7.33 2.62 -17.82
C PRO A 225 8.65 3.34 -18.06
N GLY A 226 9.51 2.83 -18.96
CA GLY A 226 10.89 3.25 -19.09
C GLY A 226 11.73 2.74 -17.93
N GLU A 227 12.92 3.32 -17.79
CA GLU A 227 13.78 3.05 -16.64
C GLU A 227 13.18 3.69 -15.38
N ILE A 228 12.77 2.86 -14.42
CA ILE A 228 12.28 3.32 -13.11
C ILE A 228 13.49 3.47 -12.19
N ASN A 229 13.71 4.67 -11.67
CA ASN A 229 14.79 4.95 -10.73
C ASN A 229 14.65 4.14 -9.42
N GLU A 230 15.77 3.74 -8.83
CA GLU A 230 15.83 3.00 -7.55
C GLU A 230 16.35 3.87 -6.40
N ILE A 231 15.89 3.59 -5.16
CA ILE A 231 16.35 4.29 -3.93
C ILE A 231 16.66 3.36 -2.74
#